data_AF-A0A1G0BV37-F1
#
_entry.id   AF-A0A1G0BV37-F1
#
_cell.length_a   1.000
_cell.length_b   1.000
_cell.length_c   1.000
_cell.angle_alpha   90.00
_cell.angle_beta   90.00
_cell.angle_gamma   90.00
#
_symmetry.space_group_name_H-M   'P 1'
#
loop_
_entity.id
_entity.type
_entity.pdbx_description
1 polymer ?
#
loop_
_entity_poly.entity_id
_entity_poly.type
_entity_poly.pdbx_seq_one_letter_code
_entity_poly.pdbx_strand_id
1 'polypeptide(L)'
;MKKILLTSLMIALTGVANAQLFVKDGSYVFMTNQYMTVMQDVNLNNTGNFYLRNTSQLLQKGSGASVNSGTGKLSVFQEGTVNNFQYNYWCSPVGTGAAGNPFGVSLLNRPTGLISSTAAEIVLPGNYNGTATGGAGSTMQVASYWIWKFVSLSPVYANWQYVGNAQTINPGEGFTMKGTSGSDALVADADGVANKTGAAQRYDFRGRPNDGDISVPISSGNLTLVGNPYSSAINLNQYLVEHSGRQYDAGGVISGGGATNVIDGTAYFWEHSKSANTHVLAGYVGGYGTYVANGANVGTP
;
A
#
# COMPACT_ATOMS: atom_id res chain seq x y z
N MET A 1 -34.46 -62.03 33.08
CA MET A 1 -34.19 -60.59 33.31
C MET A 1 -33.27 -60.09 32.21
N LYS A 2 -33.76 -59.19 31.35
CA LYS A 2 -33.03 -58.69 30.16
C LYS A 2 -32.00 -57.64 30.58
N LYS A 3 -30.73 -57.84 30.22
CA LYS A 3 -29.65 -56.87 30.44
C LYS A 3 -29.76 -55.76 29.39
N ILE A 4 -30.05 -54.53 29.81
CA ILE A 4 -30.04 -53.35 28.93
C ILE A 4 -28.63 -52.80 28.96
N LEU A 5 -27.94 -52.85 27.83
CA LEU A 5 -26.62 -52.25 27.64
C LEU A 5 -26.82 -50.77 27.32
N LEU A 6 -26.37 -49.89 28.21
CA LEU A 6 -26.37 -48.44 27.97
C LEU A 6 -25.11 -48.08 27.18
N THR A 7 -25.25 -47.76 25.90
CA THR A 7 -24.15 -47.27 25.07
C THR A 7 -24.23 -45.74 25.03
N SER A 8 -23.29 -45.05 25.68
CA SER A 8 -23.18 -43.58 25.60
C SER A 8 -22.44 -43.20 24.32
N LEU A 9 -23.16 -42.60 23.36
CA LEU A 9 -22.56 -42.00 22.17
C LEU A 9 -22.03 -40.61 22.52
N MET A 10 -20.71 -40.45 22.64
CA MET A 10 -20.08 -39.13 22.69
C MET A 10 -20.02 -38.56 21.27
N ILE A 11 -20.83 -37.52 21.01
CA ILE A 11 -20.74 -36.72 19.79
C ILE A 11 -19.71 -35.63 20.04
N ALA A 12 -18.52 -35.75 19.45
CA ALA A 12 -17.55 -34.67 19.41
C ALA A 12 -17.97 -33.68 18.31
N LEU A 13 -18.53 -32.54 18.72
CA LEU A 13 -18.75 -31.40 17.83
C LEU A 13 -17.42 -30.67 17.62
N THR A 14 -16.78 -30.89 16.48
CA THR A 14 -15.69 -30.03 16.02
C THR A 14 -16.29 -28.78 15.38
N GLY A 15 -16.27 -27.65 16.09
CA GLY A 15 -16.60 -26.35 15.52
C GLY A 15 -15.42 -25.80 14.73
N VAL A 16 -15.64 -25.46 13.45
CA VAL A 16 -14.67 -24.69 12.67
C VAL A 16 -14.86 -23.22 13.05
N ALA A 17 -13.93 -22.64 13.81
CA ALA A 17 -13.92 -21.20 14.05
C ALA A 17 -13.23 -20.52 12.85
N ASN A 18 -13.99 -19.82 12.02
CA ASN A 18 -13.43 -19.03 10.93
C ASN A 18 -12.92 -17.70 11.51
N ALA A 19 -11.62 -17.42 11.36
CA ALA A 19 -11.01 -16.16 11.80
C ALA A 19 -11.27 -15.05 10.76
N GLN A 20 -12.50 -14.54 10.75
CA GLN A 20 -12.93 -13.30 10.08
C GLN A 20 -12.82 -12.13 11.07
N LEU A 21 -12.51 -10.93 10.59
CA LEU A 21 -12.48 -9.73 11.44
C LEU A 21 -13.74 -8.89 11.21
N PHE A 22 -14.51 -8.68 12.27
CA PHE A 22 -15.64 -7.76 12.26
C PHE A 22 -15.40 -6.59 13.20
N VAL A 23 -15.42 -5.37 12.67
CA VAL A 23 -15.39 -4.14 13.47
C VAL A 23 -16.76 -3.49 13.41
N LYS A 24 -17.42 -3.44 14.56
CA LYS A 24 -18.75 -2.84 14.72
C LYS A 24 -18.72 -1.34 14.41
N ASP A 25 -19.85 -0.82 13.96
CA ASP A 25 -20.10 0.62 13.84
C ASP A 25 -19.71 1.38 15.11
N GLY A 26 -19.03 2.51 14.94
CA GLY A 26 -18.49 3.36 16.01
C GLY A 26 -17.36 2.74 16.83
N SER A 27 -16.92 1.52 16.50
CA SER A 27 -15.83 0.82 17.20
C SER A 27 -14.55 0.84 16.37
N TYR A 28 -13.42 0.50 17.00
CA TYR A 28 -12.17 0.42 16.27
C TYR A 28 -11.23 -0.67 16.80
N VAL A 29 -10.35 -1.11 15.91
CA VAL A 29 -9.11 -1.81 16.25
C VAL A 29 -7.97 -0.80 16.08
N PHE A 30 -7.07 -0.73 17.05
CA PHE A 30 -5.90 0.13 17.02
C PHE A 30 -4.65 -0.72 17.28
N MET A 31 -3.67 -0.64 16.38
CA MET A 31 -2.41 -1.37 16.49
C MET A 31 -1.22 -0.44 16.29
N THR A 32 -0.20 -0.65 17.12
CA THR A 32 1.09 0.04 17.07
C THR A 32 2.21 -0.99 17.21
N ASN A 33 3.15 -1.02 16.27
CA ASN A 33 4.26 -1.99 16.25
C ASN A 33 3.83 -3.46 16.39
N GLN A 34 2.68 -3.84 15.83
CA GLN A 34 2.11 -5.20 15.92
C GLN A 34 1.55 -5.66 14.58
N TYR A 35 1.46 -6.98 14.38
CA TYR A 35 0.76 -7.54 13.23
C TYR A 35 -0.48 -8.33 13.66
N MET A 36 -1.52 -8.31 12.82
CA MET A 36 -2.72 -9.14 12.98
C MET A 36 -2.88 -9.99 11.72
N THR A 37 -3.15 -11.28 11.91
CA THR A 37 -3.51 -12.18 10.81
C THR A 37 -5.00 -12.45 10.81
N VAL A 38 -5.64 -12.26 9.66
CA VAL A 38 -7.05 -12.59 9.41
C VAL A 38 -7.10 -13.67 8.33
N MET A 39 -7.82 -14.75 8.59
CA MET A 39 -7.83 -15.91 7.69
C MET A 39 -8.80 -15.75 6.51
N GLN A 40 -9.81 -14.90 6.68
CA GLN A 40 -10.84 -14.62 5.67
C GLN A 40 -11.00 -13.12 5.45
N ASP A 41 -12.24 -12.62 5.42
CA ASP A 41 -12.56 -11.23 5.16
C ASP A 41 -12.41 -10.35 6.40
N VAL A 42 -12.19 -9.07 6.10
CA VAL A 42 -12.29 -7.96 7.03
C VAL A 42 -13.58 -7.21 6.70
N ASN A 43 -14.48 -7.15 7.68
CA ASN A 43 -15.70 -6.37 7.65
C ASN A 43 -15.59 -5.17 8.58
N LEU A 44 -15.44 -3.98 8.01
CA LEU A 44 -15.43 -2.71 8.73
C LEU A 44 -16.79 -2.05 8.60
N ASN A 45 -17.71 -2.34 9.53
CA ASN A 45 -19.10 -1.94 9.38
C ASN A 45 -19.30 -0.45 9.64
N ASN A 46 -19.97 0.27 8.74
CA ASN A 46 -20.32 1.69 8.86
C ASN A 46 -19.10 2.57 9.22
N THR A 47 -19.03 3.05 10.48
CA THR A 47 -17.92 3.86 10.99
C THR A 47 -16.91 3.05 11.79
N GLY A 48 -16.92 1.72 11.65
CA GLY A 48 -15.90 0.82 12.16
C GLY A 48 -14.55 1.10 11.52
N ASN A 49 -13.48 1.22 12.32
CA ASN A 49 -12.15 1.56 11.79
C ASN A 49 -11.06 0.59 12.26
N PHE A 50 -10.04 0.44 11.42
CA PHE A 50 -8.80 -0.25 11.78
C PHE A 50 -7.64 0.73 11.59
N TYR A 51 -6.93 1.05 12.67
CA TYR A 51 -5.78 1.95 12.66
C TYR A 51 -4.46 1.18 12.78
N LEU A 52 -3.60 1.31 11.77
CA LEU A 52 -2.22 0.80 11.78
C LEU A 52 -1.24 1.96 11.98
N ARG A 53 -0.45 1.90 13.05
CA ARG A 53 0.60 2.89 13.36
C ARG A 53 1.97 2.26 13.36
N ASN A 54 2.97 3.07 13.02
CA ASN A 54 4.37 2.67 12.92
C ASN A 54 4.53 1.45 12.00
N THR A 55 5.17 0.38 12.47
CA THR A 55 5.43 -0.85 11.69
C THR A 55 4.28 -1.86 11.73
N SER A 56 3.07 -1.43 12.12
CA SER A 56 1.94 -2.35 12.24
C SER A 56 1.45 -2.87 10.90
N GLN A 57 0.99 -4.11 10.88
CA GLN A 57 0.60 -4.80 9.65
C GLN A 57 -0.71 -5.57 9.81
N LEU A 58 -1.54 -5.54 8.78
CA LEU A 58 -2.71 -6.42 8.65
C LEU A 58 -2.44 -7.44 7.54
N LEU A 59 -2.33 -8.71 7.93
CA LEU A 59 -2.07 -9.83 7.03
C LEU A 59 -3.37 -10.58 6.79
N GLN A 60 -3.90 -10.52 5.57
CA GLN A 60 -5.04 -11.34 5.16
C GLN A 60 -4.56 -12.57 4.39
N LYS A 61 -5.03 -13.76 4.77
CA LYS A 61 -4.65 -15.04 4.14
C LYS A 61 -5.64 -15.52 3.08
N GLY A 62 -6.66 -14.73 2.75
CA GLY A 62 -7.57 -15.03 1.65
C GLY A 62 -6.85 -15.01 0.30
N SER A 63 -7.23 -15.92 -0.60
CA SER A 63 -6.79 -15.95 -2.00
C SER A 63 -7.96 -15.67 -2.95
N GLY A 64 -7.65 -15.37 -4.20
CA GLY A 64 -8.64 -14.98 -5.20
C GLY A 64 -9.15 -13.55 -5.01
N ALA A 65 -10.42 -13.32 -5.37
CA ALA A 65 -11.02 -11.99 -5.29
C ALA A 65 -11.30 -11.57 -3.85
N SER A 66 -11.05 -10.29 -3.55
CA SER A 66 -11.37 -9.67 -2.26
C SER A 66 -12.84 -9.88 -1.88
N VAL A 67 -13.04 -10.34 -0.65
CA VAL A 67 -14.36 -10.47 0.00
C VAL A 67 -14.53 -9.47 1.15
N ASN A 68 -13.59 -8.53 1.30
CA ASN A 68 -13.66 -7.45 2.28
C ASN A 68 -14.92 -6.59 2.09
N SER A 69 -15.58 -6.26 3.20
CA SER A 69 -16.90 -5.62 3.19
C SER A 69 -17.01 -4.48 4.20
N GLY A 70 -18.13 -3.75 4.12
CA GLY A 70 -18.41 -2.60 4.97
C GLY A 70 -17.90 -1.27 4.39
N THR A 71 -18.35 -0.16 4.99
CA THR A 71 -18.03 1.21 4.56
C THR A 71 -16.99 1.89 5.44
N GLY A 72 -16.60 1.23 6.53
CA GLY A 72 -15.53 1.62 7.44
C GLY A 72 -14.16 1.62 6.77
N LYS A 73 -13.13 2.04 7.49
CA LYS A 73 -11.81 2.33 6.90
C LYS A 73 -10.68 1.64 7.64
N LEU A 74 -9.79 1.01 6.88
CA LEU A 74 -8.40 0.83 7.28
C LEU A 74 -7.69 2.18 7.11
N SER A 75 -6.91 2.56 8.11
CA SER A 75 -6.07 3.75 8.14
C SER A 75 -4.62 3.33 8.32
N VAL A 76 -3.77 3.68 7.36
CA VAL A 76 -2.35 3.34 7.34
C VAL A 76 -1.52 4.60 7.20
N PHE A 77 -0.67 4.87 8.19
CA PHE A 77 0.29 5.96 8.09
C PHE A 77 1.46 5.55 7.19
N GLN A 78 1.84 6.44 6.28
CA GLN A 78 2.94 6.28 5.34
C GLN A 78 3.70 7.60 5.23
N GLU A 79 5.01 7.55 4.99
CA GLU A 79 5.89 8.73 4.99
C GLU A 79 6.59 8.89 3.64
N GLY A 80 6.39 10.06 3.01
CA GLY A 80 7.16 10.43 1.83
C GLY A 80 8.60 10.77 2.22
N THR A 81 9.47 10.95 1.23
CA THR A 81 10.91 11.18 1.46
C THR A 81 11.44 12.46 0.81
N VAL A 82 10.58 13.17 0.08
CA VAL A 82 10.97 14.29 -0.78
C VAL A 82 10.05 15.51 -0.66
N ASN A 83 10.50 16.65 -1.18
CA ASN A 83 9.77 17.92 -1.16
C ASN A 83 8.81 18.06 -2.37
N ASN A 84 8.16 19.23 -2.49
CA ASN A 84 7.22 19.57 -3.56
C ASN A 84 7.82 19.63 -4.98
N PHE A 85 9.13 19.51 -5.15
CA PHE A 85 9.79 19.52 -6.46
C PHE A 85 10.17 18.13 -6.97
N GLN A 86 9.99 17.08 -6.17
CA GLN A 86 10.52 15.75 -6.46
C GLN A 86 9.44 14.70 -6.23
N TYR A 87 9.55 13.54 -6.90
CA TYR A 87 8.55 12.49 -6.80
C TYR A 87 8.82 11.51 -5.67
N ASN A 88 7.76 11.21 -4.93
CA ASN A 88 7.58 9.93 -4.29
C ASN A 88 6.96 8.95 -5.31
N TYR A 89 7.28 7.67 -5.16
CA TYR A 89 6.65 6.57 -5.89
C TYR A 89 5.91 5.72 -4.88
N TRP A 90 4.60 5.64 -5.03
CA TRP A 90 3.70 5.03 -4.07
C TRP A 90 2.98 3.84 -4.66
N CYS A 91 2.55 2.92 -3.81
CA CYS A 91 1.48 1.98 -4.09
C CYS A 91 0.54 2.00 -2.88
N SER A 92 -0.77 2.02 -3.12
CA SER A 92 -1.72 2.16 -2.03
C SER A 92 -2.05 0.81 -1.40
N PRO A 93 -2.06 0.70 -0.05
CA PRO A 93 -2.55 -0.48 0.67
C PRO A 93 -4.08 -0.56 0.74
N VAL A 94 -4.78 0.49 0.28
CA VAL A 94 -6.23 0.65 0.38
C VAL A 94 -6.84 1.16 -0.92
N GLY A 95 -8.14 0.96 -1.06
CA GLY A 95 -8.91 1.44 -2.20
C GLY A 95 -10.35 1.80 -1.86
N THR A 96 -11.12 2.06 -2.91
CA THR A 96 -12.55 2.39 -2.84
C THR A 96 -13.42 1.13 -2.76
N GLY A 97 -14.50 1.19 -1.98
CA GLY A 97 -15.37 0.06 -1.55
C GLY A 97 -16.08 -0.83 -2.60
N ALA A 98 -15.74 -0.77 -3.89
CA ALA A 98 -16.31 -1.63 -4.95
C ALA A 98 -15.30 -2.66 -5.53
N ALA A 99 -15.78 -3.67 -6.25
CA ALA A 99 -14.93 -4.70 -6.88
C ALA A 99 -13.72 -4.08 -7.61
N GLY A 100 -12.53 -4.66 -7.43
CA GLY A 100 -11.27 -4.14 -7.96
C GLY A 100 -10.56 -3.11 -7.07
N ASN A 101 -11.22 -2.56 -6.04
CA ASN A 101 -10.67 -1.67 -5.01
C ASN A 101 -9.69 -0.59 -5.54
N PRO A 102 -10.01 0.18 -6.60
CA PRO A 102 -9.08 1.17 -7.13
C PRO A 102 -8.87 2.32 -6.15
N PHE A 103 -7.69 2.90 -6.19
CA PHE A 103 -7.25 4.03 -5.41
C PHE A 103 -7.32 5.34 -6.19
N GLY A 104 -7.46 6.44 -5.46
CA GLY A 104 -7.18 7.79 -5.93
C GLY A 104 -6.73 8.65 -4.77
N VAL A 105 -6.00 9.73 -5.07
CA VAL A 105 -5.37 10.58 -4.04
C VAL A 105 -6.35 11.28 -3.10
N SER A 106 -7.65 11.28 -3.39
CA SER A 106 -8.70 11.72 -2.47
C SER A 106 -8.84 10.84 -1.22
N LEU A 107 -8.22 9.65 -1.20
CA LEU A 107 -8.14 8.77 -0.02
C LEU A 107 -6.97 9.14 0.91
N LEU A 108 -6.16 10.13 0.54
CA LEU A 108 -5.09 10.67 1.37
C LEU A 108 -5.64 11.68 2.38
N ASN A 109 -5.17 11.56 3.60
CA ASN A 109 -5.54 12.45 4.69
C ASN A 109 -4.27 12.96 5.39
N ARG A 110 -4.39 14.13 6.02
CA ARG A 110 -3.41 14.63 6.97
C ARG A 110 -3.76 14.09 8.36
N PRO A 111 -2.86 13.37 9.04
CA PRO A 111 -3.07 12.98 10.44
C PRO A 111 -3.29 14.18 11.35
N THR A 112 -4.29 14.12 12.23
CA THR A 112 -4.50 15.12 13.30
C THR A 112 -4.34 14.53 14.71
N GLY A 113 -4.10 13.22 14.80
CA GLY A 113 -3.88 12.47 16.02
C GLY A 113 -3.79 10.97 15.71
N LEU A 114 -3.71 10.14 16.75
CA LEU A 114 -3.55 8.69 16.60
C LEU A 114 -4.68 8.03 15.81
N ILE A 115 -5.91 8.53 15.87
CA ILE A 115 -7.08 7.96 15.18
C ILE A 115 -7.84 8.98 14.31
N SER A 116 -7.48 10.26 14.40
CA SER A 116 -8.15 11.35 13.68
C SER A 116 -7.30 11.85 12.50
N SER A 117 -7.96 12.28 11.43
CA SER A 117 -7.32 12.90 10.28
C SER A 117 -8.29 13.83 9.57
N THR A 118 -7.75 14.74 8.76
CA THR A 118 -8.51 15.59 7.86
C THR A 118 -8.18 15.23 6.41
N ALA A 119 -9.19 15.21 5.53
CA ALA A 119 -8.99 14.90 4.12
C ALA A 119 -8.00 15.90 3.49
N ALA A 120 -7.11 15.39 2.63
CA ALA A 120 -6.24 16.26 1.86
C ALA A 120 -7.05 17.05 0.83
N GLU A 121 -6.70 18.31 0.65
CA GLU A 121 -7.22 19.15 -0.43
C GLU A 121 -6.48 18.81 -1.73
N ILE A 122 -7.21 18.36 -2.75
CA ILE A 122 -6.63 18.08 -4.06
C ILE A 122 -6.66 19.35 -4.89
N VAL A 123 -5.50 19.99 -5.06
CA VAL A 123 -5.42 21.20 -5.87
C VAL A 123 -5.50 20.85 -7.36
N LEU A 124 -6.29 21.64 -8.09
CA LEU A 124 -6.63 21.39 -9.49
C LEU A 124 -5.41 21.55 -10.43
N PRO A 125 -5.46 20.93 -11.64
CA PRO A 125 -4.43 21.10 -12.65
C PRO A 125 -4.13 22.58 -12.93
N GLY A 126 -2.85 22.95 -12.94
CA GLY A 126 -2.38 24.34 -13.00
C GLY A 126 -1.71 24.81 -11.71
N ASN A 127 -1.98 24.15 -10.57
CA ASN A 127 -1.16 24.27 -9.36
C ASN A 127 -0.23 23.06 -9.24
N TYR A 128 1.07 23.32 -9.14
CA TYR A 128 2.12 22.31 -9.12
C TYR A 128 2.66 22.01 -7.71
N ASN A 129 2.19 22.70 -6.68
CA ASN A 129 2.77 22.60 -5.35
C ASN A 129 1.77 22.07 -4.34
N GLY A 130 2.09 20.92 -3.75
CA GLY A 130 1.46 20.48 -2.51
C GLY A 130 2.07 21.21 -1.31
N THR A 131 1.29 21.38 -0.25
CA THR A 131 1.69 22.02 1.01
C THR A 131 1.30 21.13 2.18
N ALA A 132 2.09 21.14 3.24
CA ALA A 132 1.83 20.31 4.41
C ALA A 132 0.54 20.71 5.15
N THR A 133 0.23 22.01 5.17
CA THR A 133 -0.83 22.63 5.99
C THR A 133 -1.44 23.88 5.35
N GLY A 134 -1.23 24.13 4.05
CA GLY A 134 -1.63 25.38 3.38
C GLY A 134 -3.06 25.39 2.82
N GLY A 135 -3.81 24.28 2.91
CA GLY A 135 -5.20 24.20 2.47
C GLY A 135 -6.18 24.81 3.46
N ALA A 136 -7.46 24.88 3.06
CA ALA A 136 -8.51 25.43 3.90
C ALA A 136 -8.62 24.66 5.24
N GLY A 137 -8.60 25.38 6.37
CA GLY A 137 -8.63 24.77 7.70
C GLY A 137 -7.35 24.02 8.07
N SER A 138 -6.21 24.42 7.52
CA SER A 138 -4.90 23.79 7.73
C SER A 138 -4.85 22.33 7.26
N THR A 139 -5.58 22.02 6.20
CA THR A 139 -5.49 20.75 5.48
C THR A 139 -4.19 20.67 4.68
N MET A 140 -3.72 19.44 4.46
CA MET A 140 -2.62 19.19 3.53
C MET A 140 -3.14 19.32 2.10
N GLN A 141 -2.33 19.90 1.20
CA GLN A 141 -2.63 20.00 -0.22
C GLN A 141 -1.80 18.99 -1.03
N VAL A 142 -2.46 18.29 -1.96
CA VAL A 142 -1.82 17.39 -2.93
C VAL A 142 -2.05 17.93 -4.33
N ALA A 143 -0.96 18.13 -5.09
CA ALA A 143 -1.03 18.60 -6.46
C ALA A 143 -1.37 17.47 -7.43
N SER A 144 -2.61 17.46 -7.92
CA SER A 144 -3.14 16.44 -8.84
C SER A 144 -2.35 16.35 -10.15
N TYR A 145 -1.68 17.42 -10.57
CA TYR A 145 -0.85 17.42 -11.77
C TYR A 145 0.26 16.35 -11.73
N TRP A 146 0.74 15.98 -10.55
CA TRP A 146 1.86 15.04 -10.40
C TRP A 146 1.44 13.60 -10.16
N ILE A 147 0.16 13.26 -10.39
CA ILE A 147 -0.35 11.90 -10.20
C ILE A 147 -0.38 11.19 -11.54
N TRP A 148 0.64 10.36 -11.76
CA TRP A 148 0.80 9.56 -12.98
C TRP A 148 1.09 8.12 -12.64
N LYS A 149 0.65 7.20 -13.49
CA LYS A 149 1.00 5.78 -13.43
C LYS A 149 1.73 5.35 -14.70
N PHE A 150 2.37 4.19 -14.65
CA PHE A 150 3.10 3.64 -15.78
C PHE A 150 2.88 2.13 -15.80
N VAL A 151 1.99 1.64 -16.68
CA VAL A 151 1.51 0.24 -16.60
C VAL A 151 1.64 -0.43 -17.95
N SER A 152 2.61 -1.35 -18.06
CA SER A 152 2.89 -2.15 -19.25
C SER A 152 3.15 -1.30 -20.50
N LEU A 153 4.06 -0.32 -20.38
CA LEU A 153 4.40 0.62 -21.46
C LEU A 153 5.88 0.55 -21.83
N SER A 154 6.19 0.87 -23.08
CA SER A 154 7.59 1.02 -23.52
C SER A 154 8.27 2.10 -22.67
N PRO A 155 9.53 1.92 -22.22
CA PRO A 155 10.22 2.76 -21.23
C PRO A 155 10.62 4.15 -21.76
N VAL A 156 9.63 4.91 -22.22
CA VAL A 156 9.74 6.26 -22.77
C VAL A 156 9.00 7.21 -21.84
N TYR A 157 9.64 8.31 -21.46
CA TYR A 157 9.05 9.28 -20.53
C TYR A 157 7.68 9.81 -21.00
N ALA A 158 7.49 10.02 -22.30
CA ALA A 158 6.20 10.49 -22.83
C ALA A 158 5.03 9.51 -22.60
N ASN A 159 5.29 8.26 -22.23
CA ASN A 159 4.27 7.25 -22.05
C ASN A 159 3.61 7.28 -20.66
N TRP A 160 4.08 8.09 -19.70
CA TRP A 160 3.41 8.21 -18.40
C TRP A 160 1.91 8.53 -18.59
N GLN A 161 1.06 7.78 -17.88
CA GLN A 161 -0.39 7.90 -17.98
C GLN A 161 -0.90 8.81 -16.88
N TYR A 162 -1.54 9.91 -17.27
CA TYR A 162 -2.10 10.87 -16.32
C TYR A 162 -3.29 10.25 -15.57
N VAL A 163 -3.30 10.38 -14.24
CA VAL A 163 -4.42 9.98 -13.39
C VAL A 163 -5.12 11.20 -12.80
N GLY A 164 -4.35 12.19 -12.36
CA GLY A 164 -4.92 13.39 -11.74
C GLY A 164 -5.64 13.09 -10.42
N ASN A 165 -6.91 13.50 -10.35
CA ASN A 165 -7.80 13.24 -9.21
C ASN A 165 -8.72 12.03 -9.43
N ALA A 166 -8.57 11.31 -10.55
CA ALA A 166 -9.38 10.14 -10.84
C ALA A 166 -9.05 8.98 -9.87
N GLN A 167 -10.03 8.13 -9.61
CA GLN A 167 -9.89 6.93 -8.77
C GLN A 167 -9.69 5.69 -9.64
N THR A 168 -8.59 5.67 -10.40
CA THR A 168 -8.32 4.67 -11.45
C THR A 168 -6.95 4.00 -11.34
N ILE A 169 -6.32 4.08 -10.16
CA ILE A 169 -5.07 3.35 -9.86
C ILE A 169 -5.49 2.01 -9.28
N ASN A 170 -5.31 0.92 -10.02
CA ASN A 170 -5.69 -0.41 -9.54
C ASN A 170 -4.72 -0.87 -8.43
N PRO A 171 -5.13 -1.80 -7.55
CA PRO A 171 -4.23 -2.40 -6.59
C PRO A 171 -2.97 -2.95 -7.28
N GLY A 172 -1.81 -2.65 -6.71
CA GLY A 172 -0.49 -3.07 -7.21
C GLY A 172 0.10 -2.13 -8.25
N GLU A 173 -0.71 -1.33 -8.94
CA GLU A 173 -0.21 -0.24 -9.78
C GLU A 173 0.40 0.84 -8.88
N GLY A 174 1.66 1.17 -9.15
CA GLY A 174 2.27 2.32 -8.49
C GLY A 174 1.90 3.63 -9.17
N PHE A 175 2.06 4.72 -8.43
CA PHE A 175 1.82 6.08 -8.92
C PHE A 175 2.89 7.05 -8.42
N THR A 176 3.12 8.10 -9.20
CA THR A 176 3.96 9.23 -8.79
C THR A 176 3.14 10.23 -7.99
N MET A 177 3.80 10.92 -7.06
CA MET A 177 3.24 12.08 -6.38
C MET A 177 4.38 12.95 -5.87
N LYS A 178 4.38 14.25 -6.19
CA LYS A 178 5.36 15.15 -5.58
C LYS A 178 5.07 15.35 -4.09
N GLY A 179 6.12 15.57 -3.31
CA GLY A 179 5.99 15.84 -1.88
C GLY A 179 5.34 17.19 -1.57
N THR A 180 5.48 17.62 -0.32
CA THR A 180 4.91 18.88 0.17
C THR A 180 5.98 19.89 0.56
N SER A 181 5.66 21.17 0.37
CA SER A 181 6.36 22.29 0.98
C SER A 181 5.76 22.62 2.37
N GLY A 182 6.34 23.61 3.04
CA GLY A 182 5.84 24.06 4.35
C GLY A 182 6.25 23.14 5.51
N SER A 183 5.56 23.29 6.64
CA SER A 183 5.81 22.55 7.86
C SER A 183 4.54 21.96 8.45
N ASP A 184 4.71 20.86 9.18
CA ASP A 184 3.66 20.26 10.00
C ASP A 184 4.30 19.66 11.25
N ALA A 185 4.34 20.45 12.32
CA ALA A 185 4.95 20.07 13.60
C ALA A 185 4.04 19.19 14.47
N LEU A 186 2.83 18.85 14.01
CA LEU A 186 1.91 18.03 14.78
C LEU A 186 2.43 16.60 14.91
N VAL A 187 2.53 16.09 16.13
CA VAL A 187 2.87 14.69 16.41
C VAL A 187 1.59 13.88 16.47
N ALA A 188 1.37 13.03 15.47
CA ALA A 188 0.18 12.19 15.36
C ALA A 188 0.47 10.68 15.56
N ASP A 189 1.73 10.29 15.77
CA ASP A 189 2.13 8.91 16.03
C ASP A 189 2.44 8.68 17.51
N ALA A 190 2.68 7.42 17.86
CA ALA A 190 3.08 7.03 19.21
C ALA A 190 4.59 7.24 19.47
N ASP A 191 5.39 7.39 18.42
CA ASP A 191 6.86 7.45 18.50
C ASP A 191 7.39 8.88 18.68
N GLY A 192 6.51 9.89 18.71
CA GLY A 192 6.90 11.27 18.98
C GLY A 192 7.37 12.03 17.74
N VAL A 193 7.15 11.50 16.53
CA VAL A 193 7.64 12.11 15.29
C VAL A 193 6.55 13.01 14.69
N ALA A 194 6.95 14.24 14.39
CA ALA A 194 6.09 15.21 13.72
C ALA A 194 5.65 14.70 12.34
N ASN A 195 4.45 15.08 11.92
CA ASN A 195 3.90 14.77 10.60
C ASN A 195 4.81 15.22 9.47
N LYS A 196 5.66 16.23 9.67
CA LYS A 196 6.70 16.57 8.70
C LYS A 196 8.06 16.76 9.35
N THR A 197 8.98 15.84 9.09
CA THR A 197 10.41 15.92 9.45
C THR A 197 11.25 16.18 8.20
N GLY A 198 11.80 17.40 8.08
CA GLY A 198 12.54 17.78 6.88
C GLY A 198 11.66 17.72 5.63
N ALA A 199 12.05 16.92 4.63
CA ALA A 199 11.25 16.69 3.43
C ALA A 199 10.12 15.66 3.63
N ALA A 200 10.27 14.75 4.60
CA ALA A 200 9.35 13.65 4.81
C ALA A 200 8.02 14.12 5.39
N GLN A 201 6.93 13.97 4.62
CA GLN A 201 5.55 14.25 5.03
C GLN A 201 4.84 12.93 5.31
N ARG A 202 4.08 12.90 6.40
CA ARG A 202 3.20 11.80 6.77
C ARG A 202 1.82 11.96 6.12
N TYR A 203 1.34 10.87 5.55
CA TYR A 203 0.03 10.71 4.93
C TYR A 203 -0.71 9.59 5.65
N ASP A 204 -2.03 9.74 5.81
CA ASP A 204 -2.91 8.66 6.24
C ASP A 204 -3.74 8.18 5.06
N PHE A 205 -3.41 6.98 4.59
CA PHE A 205 -4.15 6.27 3.55
C PHE A 205 -5.40 5.65 4.18
N ARG A 206 -6.59 6.18 3.85
CA ARG A 206 -7.87 5.72 4.41
C ARG A 206 -8.78 5.12 3.34
N GLY A 207 -9.05 3.83 3.44
CA GLY A 207 -9.90 3.12 2.49
C GLY A 207 -10.21 1.71 2.95
N ARG A 208 -10.78 0.89 2.07
CA ARG A 208 -10.93 -0.54 2.34
C ARG A 208 -9.59 -1.25 2.08
N PRO A 209 -9.14 -2.15 2.97
CA PRO A 209 -7.89 -2.89 2.78
C PRO A 209 -7.90 -3.69 1.47
N ASN A 210 -6.76 -3.65 0.76
CA ASN A 210 -6.47 -4.59 -0.31
C ASN A 210 -6.10 -5.96 0.29
N ASP A 211 -6.62 -7.03 -0.31
CA ASP A 211 -6.34 -8.43 -0.01
C ASP A 211 -6.53 -9.30 -1.27
N GLY A 212 -6.29 -10.60 -1.12
CA GLY A 212 -6.46 -11.58 -2.20
C GLY A 212 -5.34 -11.54 -3.23
N ASP A 213 -5.60 -12.14 -4.39
CA ASP A 213 -4.63 -12.20 -5.49
C ASP A 213 -4.70 -10.91 -6.33
N ILE A 214 -3.62 -10.14 -6.33
CA ILE A 214 -3.52 -8.87 -7.07
C ILE A 214 -2.60 -9.06 -8.27
N SER A 215 -3.14 -8.85 -9.47
CA SER A 215 -2.41 -8.96 -10.73
C SER A 215 -2.17 -7.58 -11.33
N VAL A 216 -0.92 -7.29 -11.69
CA VAL A 216 -0.53 -6.07 -12.39
C VAL A 216 -0.02 -6.46 -13.78
N PRO A 217 -0.55 -5.90 -14.87
CA PRO A 217 -0.17 -6.31 -16.21
C PRO A 217 1.25 -5.83 -16.57
N ILE A 218 1.94 -6.66 -17.34
CA ILE A 218 3.23 -6.37 -17.96
C ILE A 218 3.33 -7.12 -19.30
N SER A 219 3.93 -6.48 -20.30
CA SER A 219 4.18 -7.05 -21.63
C SER A 219 5.68 -7.09 -21.89
N SER A 220 6.11 -7.98 -22.79
CA SER A 220 7.52 -8.10 -23.18
C SER A 220 8.09 -6.76 -23.67
N GLY A 221 9.28 -6.39 -23.19
CA GLY A 221 9.97 -5.14 -23.56
C GLY A 221 9.42 -3.86 -22.91
N ASN A 222 8.36 -3.97 -22.11
CA ASN A 222 7.76 -2.84 -21.41
C ASN A 222 8.19 -2.79 -19.94
N LEU A 223 7.89 -1.68 -19.28
CA LEU A 223 8.00 -1.52 -17.82
C LEU A 223 6.62 -1.27 -17.21
N THR A 224 6.51 -1.62 -15.93
CA THR A 224 5.40 -1.23 -15.06
C THR A 224 5.96 -0.66 -13.77
N LEU A 225 5.47 0.52 -13.35
CA LEU A 225 5.60 1.01 -11.99
C LEU A 225 4.65 0.20 -11.10
N VAL A 226 5.23 -0.60 -10.22
CA VAL A 226 4.54 -1.50 -9.29
C VAL A 226 5.02 -1.21 -7.88
N GLY A 227 4.17 -1.46 -6.88
CA GLY A 227 4.59 -1.49 -5.49
C GLY A 227 3.77 -2.50 -4.69
N ASN A 228 4.04 -2.57 -3.38
CA ASN A 228 3.32 -3.44 -2.47
C ASN A 228 1.88 -2.92 -2.27
N PRO A 229 0.84 -3.68 -2.68
CA PRO A 229 -0.54 -3.26 -2.52
C PRO A 229 -1.16 -3.63 -1.19
N TYR A 230 -0.48 -4.39 -0.33
CA TYR A 230 -1.06 -4.87 0.93
C TYR A 230 -0.65 -3.96 2.09
N SER A 231 -1.45 -4.00 3.15
CA SER A 231 -1.15 -3.34 4.43
C SER A 231 -0.17 -4.14 5.32
N SER A 232 0.60 -5.05 4.70
CA SER A 232 1.65 -5.86 5.30
C SER A 232 2.88 -5.86 4.39
N ALA A 233 4.06 -6.13 4.95
CA ALA A 233 5.30 -6.19 4.17
C ALA A 233 5.33 -7.38 3.21
N ILE A 234 5.94 -7.19 2.05
CA ILE A 234 6.31 -8.25 1.09
C ILE A 234 7.84 -8.28 0.98
N ASN A 235 8.42 -9.47 0.85
CA ASN A 235 9.83 -9.62 0.53
C ASN A 235 10.06 -9.39 -0.98
N LEU A 236 10.79 -8.32 -1.33
CA LEU A 236 11.09 -7.98 -2.73
C LEU A 236 11.87 -9.08 -3.46
N ASN A 237 12.85 -9.68 -2.78
CA ASN A 237 13.67 -10.75 -3.37
C ASN A 237 12.78 -11.94 -3.75
N GLN A 238 11.91 -12.37 -2.82
CA GLN A 238 10.95 -13.43 -3.07
C GLN A 238 10.00 -13.10 -4.23
N TYR A 239 9.42 -11.90 -4.24
CA TYR A 239 8.54 -11.44 -5.32
C TYR A 239 9.25 -11.53 -6.70
N LEU A 240 10.49 -11.03 -6.79
CA LEU A 240 11.25 -11.05 -8.03
C LEU A 240 11.64 -12.47 -8.48
N VAL A 241 11.97 -13.36 -7.55
CA VAL A 241 12.30 -14.76 -7.86
C VAL A 241 11.07 -15.49 -8.41
N GLU A 242 9.95 -15.43 -7.69
CA GLU A 242 8.72 -16.18 -8.03
C GLU A 242 8.11 -15.77 -9.38
N HIS A 243 8.36 -14.55 -9.84
CA HIS A 243 7.83 -14.02 -11.11
C HIS A 243 8.83 -14.05 -12.27
N SER A 244 10.06 -14.54 -12.05
CA SER A 244 11.14 -14.58 -13.06
C SER A 244 11.48 -15.98 -13.59
N GLY A 245 10.52 -16.90 -13.54
CA GLY A 245 10.69 -18.30 -13.97
C GLY A 245 11.58 -19.12 -13.03
N ARG A 246 11.91 -18.56 -11.87
CA ARG A 246 12.74 -19.16 -10.84
C ARG A 246 11.88 -19.56 -9.64
N GLN A 247 12.38 -20.51 -8.88
CA GLN A 247 11.78 -21.01 -7.63
C GLN A 247 12.89 -21.17 -6.59
N TYR A 248 12.51 -21.41 -5.34
CA TYR A 248 13.46 -21.66 -4.26
C TYR A 248 12.98 -22.78 -3.35
N ASP A 249 13.92 -23.54 -2.78
CA ASP A 249 13.61 -24.59 -1.82
C ASP A 249 13.47 -24.05 -0.38
N ALA A 250 13.18 -24.93 0.58
CA ALA A 250 13.07 -24.56 2.00
C ALA A 250 14.38 -23.99 2.60
N GLY A 251 15.53 -24.25 1.97
CA GLY A 251 16.82 -23.67 2.32
C GLY A 251 17.10 -22.33 1.64
N GLY A 252 16.19 -21.83 0.79
CA GLY A 252 16.34 -20.60 0.04
C GLY A 252 17.22 -20.73 -1.21
N VAL A 253 17.56 -21.95 -1.63
CA VAL A 253 18.39 -22.19 -2.83
C VAL A 253 17.54 -21.99 -4.07
N ILE A 254 17.96 -21.08 -4.95
CA ILE A 254 17.25 -20.77 -6.19
C ILE A 254 17.54 -21.80 -7.27
N SER A 255 16.50 -22.22 -7.99
CA SER A 255 16.59 -23.03 -9.21
C SER A 255 15.62 -22.54 -10.28
N GLY A 256 15.79 -23.00 -11.52
CA GLY A 256 14.82 -22.77 -12.59
C GLY A 256 13.55 -23.61 -12.42
N GLY A 257 12.51 -23.28 -13.19
CA GLY A 257 11.25 -24.06 -13.22
C GLY A 257 10.13 -23.48 -12.38
N GLY A 258 10.20 -22.18 -12.04
CA GLY A 258 9.09 -21.47 -11.42
C GLY A 258 7.85 -21.42 -12.32
N ALA A 259 6.66 -21.41 -11.72
CA ALA A 259 5.39 -21.45 -12.45
C ALA A 259 5.12 -20.17 -13.27
N THR A 260 5.68 -19.04 -12.84
CA THR A 260 5.45 -17.72 -13.45
C THR A 260 6.76 -17.17 -14.00
N ASN A 261 6.75 -16.70 -15.25
CA ASN A 261 7.90 -16.11 -15.92
C ASN A 261 7.49 -14.88 -16.73
N VAL A 262 7.31 -13.75 -16.04
CA VAL A 262 6.75 -12.51 -16.62
C VAL A 262 7.67 -11.30 -16.49
N ILE A 263 8.70 -11.39 -15.64
CA ILE A 263 9.75 -10.38 -15.46
C ILE A 263 11.14 -11.04 -15.47
N ASP A 264 12.19 -10.25 -15.65
CA ASP A 264 13.57 -10.74 -15.64
C ASP A 264 14.19 -10.85 -14.22
N GLY A 265 13.42 -10.51 -13.18
CA GLY A 265 13.89 -10.53 -11.79
C GLY A 265 14.69 -9.29 -11.38
N THR A 266 14.56 -8.20 -12.13
CA THR A 266 15.17 -6.90 -11.86
C THR A 266 14.13 -5.87 -11.41
N ALA A 267 14.45 -5.07 -10.40
CA ALA A 267 13.69 -3.90 -10.00
C ALA A 267 14.53 -2.63 -10.13
N TYR A 268 13.90 -1.55 -10.57
CA TYR A 268 14.52 -0.23 -10.73
C TYR A 268 13.91 0.76 -9.75
N PHE A 269 14.77 1.49 -9.04
CA PHE A 269 14.37 2.50 -8.05
C PHE A 269 14.88 3.86 -8.47
N TRP A 270 13.98 4.77 -8.83
CA TRP A 270 14.37 6.14 -9.13
C TRP A 270 14.64 6.92 -7.85
N GLU A 271 15.79 7.58 -7.78
CA GLU A 271 16.10 8.53 -6.71
C GLU A 271 16.37 9.92 -7.31
N HIS A 272 15.72 10.93 -6.71
CA HIS A 272 16.04 12.33 -6.98
C HIS A 272 17.18 12.81 -6.08
N SER A 273 18.11 13.56 -6.66
CA SER A 273 18.95 14.45 -5.87
C SER A 273 18.10 15.56 -5.24
N LYS A 274 18.26 15.75 -3.92
CA LYS A 274 17.53 16.72 -3.10
C LYS A 274 17.94 18.19 -3.30
N SER A 275 18.92 18.44 -4.18
CA SER A 275 19.34 19.80 -4.54
C SER A 275 18.50 20.45 -5.64
N ALA A 276 17.74 19.67 -6.42
CA ALA A 276 16.95 20.21 -7.53
C ALA A 276 15.60 20.76 -7.02
N ASN A 277 15.38 22.07 -7.18
CA ASN A 277 14.17 22.79 -6.75
C ASN A 277 13.40 23.37 -7.95
N THR A 278 13.00 22.52 -8.88
CA THR A 278 12.29 22.94 -10.10
C THR A 278 11.22 21.92 -10.50
N HIS A 279 10.23 22.35 -11.28
CA HIS A 279 9.29 21.45 -11.96
C HIS A 279 9.70 21.16 -13.42
N VAL A 280 10.77 21.78 -13.90
CA VAL A 280 11.27 21.60 -15.26
C VAL A 280 12.10 20.33 -15.34
N LEU A 281 11.67 19.39 -16.18
CA LEU A 281 12.31 18.08 -16.35
C LEU A 281 13.83 18.18 -16.63
N ALA A 282 14.24 19.12 -17.47
CA ALA A 282 15.65 19.33 -17.81
C ALA A 282 16.54 19.74 -16.61
N GLY A 283 15.93 20.23 -15.52
CA GLY A 283 16.64 20.54 -14.28
C GLY A 283 16.57 19.44 -13.22
N TYR A 284 15.95 18.29 -13.52
CA TYR A 284 15.97 17.16 -12.61
C TYR A 284 17.36 16.52 -12.58
N VAL A 285 17.80 16.20 -11.38
CA VAL A 285 19.03 15.44 -11.13
C VAL A 285 18.61 14.18 -10.38
N GLY A 286 18.98 13.01 -10.90
CA GLY A 286 18.58 11.72 -10.35
C GLY A 286 18.99 10.56 -11.26
N GLY A 287 18.68 9.34 -10.83
CA GLY A 287 19.00 8.13 -11.56
C GLY A 287 18.29 6.90 -11.02
N TYR A 288 18.38 5.79 -11.73
CA TYR A 288 17.86 4.51 -11.28
C TYR A 288 18.94 3.70 -10.57
N GLY A 289 18.68 3.33 -9.32
CA GLY A 289 19.30 2.18 -8.68
C GLY A 289 18.69 0.89 -9.24
N THR A 290 19.50 -0.16 -9.35
CA THR A 290 19.06 -1.48 -9.84
C THR A 290 19.22 -2.51 -8.73
N TYR A 291 18.15 -3.25 -8.45
CA TYR A 291 18.17 -4.42 -7.58
C TYR A 291 17.88 -5.66 -8.42
N VAL A 292 18.75 -6.65 -8.33
CA VAL A 292 18.56 -7.96 -8.99
C VAL A 292 18.48 -9.00 -7.90
N ALA A 293 17.47 -9.86 -7.97
CA ALA A 293 17.36 -11.00 -7.06
C ALA A 293 18.59 -11.92 -7.22
N ASN A 294 19.48 -11.89 -6.23
CA ASN A 294 20.83 -12.48 -6.29
C ASN A 294 20.96 -13.83 -5.57
N GLY A 295 19.87 -14.38 -5.03
CA GLY A 295 19.77 -15.79 -4.63
C GLY A 295 20.58 -16.27 -3.43
N ALA A 296 21.28 -15.39 -2.71
CA ALA A 296 21.73 -15.71 -1.37
C ALA A 296 20.59 -15.43 -0.39
N ASN A 297 19.94 -16.49 0.11
CA ASN A 297 18.92 -16.46 1.15
C ASN A 297 17.63 -15.68 0.80
N VAL A 298 16.82 -16.21 -0.13
CA VAL A 298 15.49 -15.64 -0.47
C VAL A 298 14.59 -15.43 0.77
N GLY A 299 14.81 -16.21 1.84
CA GLY A 299 14.06 -16.14 3.09
C GLY A 299 14.63 -15.24 4.19
N THR A 300 15.77 -14.55 4.01
CA THR A 300 16.25 -13.56 5.00
C THR A 300 15.70 -12.18 4.65
N PRO A 301 15.08 -11.47 5.63
CA PRO A 301 14.65 -10.07 5.46
C PRO A 301 15.77 -9.13 5.06
#